data_AF-A0A655ZLT6-F1
#
_entry.id   AF-A0A655ZLT6-F1
#
_cell.length_a   1.000
_cell.length_b   1.000
_cell.length_c   1.000
_cell.angle_alpha   90.00
_cell.angle_beta   90.00
_cell.angle_gamma   90.00
#
_symmetry.space_group_name_H-M   'P 1'
#
loop_
_entity.id
_entity.type
_entity.pdbx_description
1 polymer ?
#
loop_
_entity_poly.entity_id
_entity_poly.type
_entity_poly.pdbx_seq_one_letter_code
_entity_poly.pdbx_strand_id
1 'polypeptide(L)'
;MYPYPETTSEREVWLLQRRKGAVGKGPGKTTGWIHKRTLEKRGVHLVGGVQYQKIDEQGLHIERDGKSELIDADSVVICAGQESVRPFEAQWAELGDKLHVIGGADVAGELDAARAIRQGVELAVRL
;
A
#
# COMPACT_ATOMS: atom_id res chain seq x y z
N MET A 1 -8.11 -17.46 -25.78
CA MET A 1 -7.62 -16.84 -24.54
C MET A 1 -6.31 -17.53 -24.20
N TYR A 2 -5.19 -16.94 -24.62
CA TYR A 2 -3.89 -17.63 -24.57
C TYR A 2 -3.41 -17.80 -23.12
N PRO A 3 -2.89 -18.97 -22.72
CA PRO A 3 -2.11 -19.09 -21.51
C PRO A 3 -0.81 -18.31 -21.73
N TYR A 4 -0.59 -17.24 -20.96
CA TYR A 4 0.72 -16.58 -20.93
C TYR A 4 1.78 -17.65 -20.58
N PRO A 5 2.95 -17.67 -21.26
CA PRO A 5 4.05 -18.56 -20.89
C PRO A 5 4.40 -18.34 -19.41
N GLU A 6 4.89 -19.37 -18.74
CA GLU A 6 5.37 -19.26 -17.35
C GLU A 6 6.41 -18.14 -17.29
N THR A 7 5.99 -16.98 -16.77
CA THR A 7 6.85 -15.81 -16.67
C THR A 7 7.34 -15.79 -15.22
N THR A 8 8.51 -16.36 -14.99
CA THR A 8 9.21 -16.22 -13.71
C THR A 8 9.76 -14.80 -13.62
N SER A 9 9.67 -14.19 -12.44
CA SER A 9 10.31 -12.90 -12.18
C SER A 9 11.83 -13.09 -12.19
N GLU A 10 12.57 -12.18 -12.83
CA GLU A 10 14.04 -12.14 -12.73
C GLU A 10 14.52 -11.81 -11.30
N ARG A 11 13.62 -11.30 -10.46
CA ARG A 11 13.85 -10.97 -9.05
C ARG A 11 13.08 -11.90 -8.14
N GLU A 12 13.72 -12.32 -7.06
CA GLU A 12 13.01 -12.87 -5.91
C GLU A 12 12.30 -11.74 -5.17
N VAL A 13 11.02 -11.93 -4.85
CA VAL A 13 10.19 -10.89 -4.22
C VAL A 13 9.44 -11.48 -3.05
N TRP A 14 9.54 -10.80 -1.91
CA TRP A 14 8.80 -11.09 -0.69
C TRP A 14 7.81 -9.97 -0.41
N LEU A 15 6.52 -10.30 -0.37
CA LEU A 15 5.43 -9.37 -0.04
C LEU A 15 4.91 -9.70 1.35
N LEU A 16 5.09 -8.78 2.28
CA LEU A 16 4.88 -8.99 3.70
C LEU A 16 3.75 -8.11 4.24
N GLN A 17 2.97 -8.62 5.20
CA GLN A 17 1.99 -7.81 5.95
C GLN A 17 1.92 -8.21 7.43
N ARG A 18 1.69 -7.23 8.31
CA ARG A 18 1.48 -7.48 9.75
C ARG A 18 0.21 -8.26 10.05
N ARG A 19 -0.84 -8.05 9.24
CA ARG A 19 -2.13 -8.70 9.41
C ARG A 19 -1.99 -10.22 9.19
N LYS A 20 -2.49 -11.02 10.13
CA LYS A 20 -2.56 -12.48 9.98
C LYS A 20 -3.48 -12.87 8.81
N GLY A 21 -3.12 -13.97 8.15
CA GLY A 21 -3.87 -14.55 7.02
C GLY A 21 -3.31 -14.16 5.66
N ALA A 22 -4.04 -14.52 4.61
CA ALA A 22 -3.59 -14.36 3.22
C ALA A 22 -3.36 -12.89 2.84
N VAL A 23 -2.22 -12.63 2.20
CA VAL A 23 -1.88 -11.31 1.64
C VAL A 23 -2.79 -10.99 0.46
N GLY A 24 -3.17 -9.71 0.34
CA GLY A 24 -4.07 -9.22 -0.72
C GLY A 24 -5.56 -9.30 -0.38
N LYS A 25 -5.92 -9.60 0.87
CA LYS A 25 -7.31 -9.51 1.37
C LYS A 25 -7.65 -8.05 1.70
N GLY A 26 -7.99 -7.26 0.68
CA GLY A 26 -8.23 -5.81 0.78
C GLY A 26 -9.26 -5.27 -0.24
N PRO A 27 -9.32 -3.94 -0.44
CA PRO A 27 -10.25 -3.32 -1.40
C PRO A 27 -9.97 -3.82 -2.83
N GLY A 28 -11.04 -4.12 -3.56
CA GLY A 28 -10.98 -4.83 -4.85
C GLY A 28 -11.64 -6.22 -4.83
N LYS A 29 -12.88 -6.30 -4.32
CA LYS A 29 -13.65 -7.55 -4.18
C LYS A 29 -13.73 -8.39 -5.48
N THR A 30 -13.62 -7.75 -6.64
CA THR A 30 -13.74 -8.39 -7.96
C THR A 30 -12.40 -8.68 -8.66
N THR A 31 -11.33 -7.93 -8.35
CA THR A 31 -10.03 -8.01 -9.06
C THR A 31 -8.86 -8.43 -8.18
N GLY A 32 -8.99 -8.38 -6.85
CA GLY A 32 -7.89 -8.69 -5.93
C GLY A 32 -7.36 -10.12 -6.08
N TRP A 33 -8.24 -11.08 -6.41
CA TRP A 33 -7.84 -12.47 -6.64
C TRP A 33 -6.97 -12.64 -7.90
N ILE A 34 -7.18 -11.84 -8.95
CA ILE A 34 -6.41 -11.90 -10.19
C ILE A 34 -4.97 -11.47 -9.93
N HIS A 35 -4.79 -10.36 -9.21
CA HIS A 35 -3.47 -9.86 -8.84
C HIS A 35 -2.73 -10.85 -7.95
N LYS A 36 -3.40 -11.40 -6.92
CA LYS A 36 -2.81 -12.43 -6.06
C LYS A 36 -2.34 -13.65 -6.85
N ARG A 37 -3.19 -14.18 -7.74
CA ARG A 37 -2.83 -15.32 -8.61
C ARG A 37 -1.67 -15.00 -9.54
N THR A 38 -1.57 -13.76 -10.03
CA THR A 38 -0.46 -13.32 -10.87
C THR A 38 0.85 -13.29 -10.08
N LEU A 39 0.82 -12.80 -8.84
CA LEU A 39 1.99 -12.80 -7.95
C LEU A 39 2.44 -14.22 -7.60
N GLU A 40 1.50 -15.11 -7.26
CA GLU A 40 1.79 -16.54 -7.00
C GLU A 40 2.44 -17.21 -8.22
N LYS A 41 1.89 -16.98 -9.42
CA LYS A 41 2.47 -17.51 -10.68
C LYS A 41 3.86 -17.00 -11.00
N ARG A 42 4.21 -15.79 -10.52
CA ARG A 42 5.55 -15.20 -10.69
C ARG A 42 6.53 -15.65 -9.60
N GLY A 43 6.10 -16.51 -8.67
CA GLY A 43 6.94 -17.01 -7.58
C GLY A 43 7.11 -16.04 -6.41
N VAL A 44 6.23 -15.05 -6.25
CA VAL A 44 6.32 -14.09 -5.15
C VAL A 44 5.96 -14.75 -3.81
N HIS A 45 6.81 -14.58 -2.80
CA HIS A 45 6.57 -15.07 -1.43
C HIS A 45 5.57 -14.16 -0.72
N LEU A 46 4.32 -14.63 -0.56
CA LEU A 46 3.25 -13.88 0.12
C LEU A 46 3.18 -14.27 1.59
N VAL A 47 3.65 -13.42 2.51
CA VAL A 47 3.72 -13.73 3.95
C VAL A 47 2.88 -12.76 4.78
N GLY A 48 1.94 -13.30 5.55
CA GLY A 48 1.14 -12.54 6.51
C GLY A 48 1.51 -12.86 7.96
N GLY A 49 1.10 -11.99 8.88
CA GLY A 49 1.32 -12.18 10.31
C GLY A 49 2.73 -11.88 10.78
N VAL A 50 3.48 -11.05 10.06
CA VAL A 50 4.87 -10.73 10.41
C VAL A 50 4.96 -9.57 11.40
N GLN A 51 5.97 -9.58 12.25
CA GLN A 51 6.41 -8.44 13.03
C GLN A 51 7.78 -7.99 12.49
N TYR A 52 7.92 -6.72 12.11
CA TYR A 52 9.19 -6.19 11.62
C TYR A 52 10.05 -5.79 12.80
N GLN A 53 11.28 -6.31 12.87
CA GLN A 53 12.20 -6.05 13.98
C GLN A 53 13.20 -4.95 13.61
N LYS A 54 13.94 -5.13 12.52
CA LYS A 54 14.93 -4.16 12.02
C LYS A 54 15.27 -4.40 10.56
N ILE A 55 15.89 -3.40 9.94
CA ILE A 55 16.55 -3.49 8.63
C ILE A 55 18.02 -3.15 8.86
N ASP A 56 18.92 -3.99 8.36
CA ASP A 56 20.37 -3.76 8.38
C ASP A 56 21.02 -4.27 7.09
N GLU A 57 22.35 -4.35 7.07
CA GLU A 57 23.14 -4.74 5.90
C GLU A 57 22.85 -6.18 5.44
N GLN A 58 22.32 -7.05 6.31
CA GLN A 58 21.94 -8.41 5.94
C GLN A 58 20.50 -8.50 5.40
N GLY A 59 19.72 -7.42 5.45
CA GLY A 59 18.35 -7.37 4.94
C GLY A 59 17.30 -7.11 6.02
N LEU A 60 16.15 -7.76 5.91
CA LEU A 60 14.98 -7.52 6.77
C LEU A 60 14.84 -8.62 7.83
N HIS A 61 14.92 -8.22 9.09
CA HIS A 61 14.69 -9.10 10.24
C HIS A 61 13.22 -9.04 10.64
N ILE A 62 12.57 -10.20 10.68
CA ILE A 62 11.18 -10.35 11.08
C ILE A 62 11.02 -11.37 12.21
N GLU A 63 9.88 -11.30 12.89
CA GLU A 63 9.38 -12.38 13.73
C GLU A 63 8.04 -12.87 13.18
N ARG A 64 7.88 -14.19 13.10
CA ARG A 64 6.62 -14.84 12.72
C ARG A 64 6.39 -16.05 13.60
N ASP A 65 5.18 -16.13 14.17
CA ASP A 65 4.78 -17.21 15.09
C ASP A 65 5.79 -17.47 16.23
N GLY A 66 6.37 -16.39 16.77
CA GLY A 66 7.37 -16.42 17.84
C GLY A 66 8.78 -16.86 17.41
N LYS A 67 9.04 -16.99 16.11
CA LYS A 67 10.35 -17.32 15.56
C LYS A 67 10.93 -16.14 14.80
N SER A 68 12.19 -15.82 15.08
CA SER A 68 12.96 -14.85 14.30
C SER A 68 13.38 -15.45 12.96
N GLU A 69 13.16 -14.70 11.88
CA GLU A 69 13.54 -15.05 10.51
C GLU A 69 14.25 -13.85 9.87
N LEU A 70 15.31 -14.12 9.09
CA LEU A 70 16.00 -13.12 8.28
C LEU A 70 15.58 -13.31 6.81
N ILE A 71 15.11 -12.25 6.18
CA ILE A 71 14.93 -12.17 4.74
C ILE A 71 16.15 -11.43 4.19
N ASP A 72 17.07 -12.20 3.61
CA ASP A 72 18.24 -11.67 2.90
C ASP A 72 17.77 -10.97 1.63
N ALA A 73 17.70 -9.64 1.68
CA ALA A 73 17.12 -8.82 0.63
C ALA A 73 18.03 -7.64 0.31
N ASP A 74 18.39 -7.51 -0.97
CA ASP A 74 19.18 -6.38 -1.48
C ASP A 74 18.44 -5.03 -1.37
N SER A 75 17.11 -5.07 -1.29
CA SER A 75 16.27 -3.88 -1.30
C SER A 75 14.98 -4.09 -0.53
N VAL A 76 14.65 -3.12 0.33
CA VAL A 76 13.41 -3.11 1.10
C VAL A 76 12.54 -1.95 0.62
N VAL A 77 11.39 -2.27 0.03
CA VAL A 77 10.41 -1.28 -0.45
C VAL A 77 9.31 -1.11 0.60
N ILE A 78 9.16 0.11 1.13
CA ILE A 78 8.19 0.41 2.18
C ILE A 78 6.86 0.86 1.57
N CYS A 79 5.86 -0.02 1.61
CA CYS A 79 4.49 0.25 1.17
C CYS A 79 3.53 0.27 2.39
N ALA A 80 3.80 1.12 3.38
CA ALA A 80 3.14 1.08 4.70
C ALA A 80 1.86 1.93 4.83
N GLY A 81 1.34 2.44 3.72
CA GLY A 81 0.21 3.38 3.69
C GLY A 81 0.65 4.80 3.38
N GLN A 82 -0.26 5.75 3.61
CA GLN A 82 -0.08 7.16 3.26
C GLN A 82 -0.59 8.04 4.40
N GLU A 83 0.05 9.19 4.61
CA GLU A 83 -0.38 10.24 5.52
C GLU A 83 -0.84 11.47 4.73
N SER A 84 -1.82 12.21 5.25
CA SER A 84 -2.29 13.44 4.60
C SER A 84 -1.20 14.49 4.63
N VAL A 85 -0.90 15.09 3.47
CA VAL A 85 0.07 16.19 3.37
C VAL A 85 -0.68 17.51 3.31
N ARG A 86 -0.49 18.33 4.36
CA ARG A 86 -1.17 19.61 4.55
C ARG A 86 -0.15 20.75 4.69
N PRO A 87 0.45 21.19 3.57
CA PRO A 87 1.46 22.24 3.63
C PRO A 87 0.82 23.55 4.10
N PHE A 88 1.55 24.28 4.95
CA PHE A 88 1.14 25.58 5.48
C PHE A 88 -0.17 25.57 6.27
N GLU A 89 -0.55 24.43 6.88
CA GLU A 89 -1.77 24.32 7.70
C GLU A 89 -1.88 25.41 8.78
N ALA A 90 -0.72 25.84 9.32
CA ALA A 90 -0.65 26.96 10.26
C ALA A 90 -1.15 28.31 9.69
N GLN A 91 -1.08 28.51 8.38
CA GLN A 91 -1.50 29.74 7.69
C GLN A 91 -2.95 29.65 7.18
N TRP A 92 -3.60 28.49 7.27
CA TRP A 92 -4.92 28.27 6.68
C TRP A 92 -6.01 29.14 7.29
N ALA A 93 -5.88 29.50 8.57
CA ALA A 93 -6.82 30.41 9.24
C ALA A 93 -6.88 31.80 8.56
N GLU A 94 -5.80 32.24 7.92
CA GLU A 94 -5.73 33.53 7.22
C GLU A 94 -6.51 33.52 5.89
N LEU A 95 -6.69 32.34 5.29
CA LEU A 95 -7.42 32.17 4.03
C LEU A 95 -8.94 32.13 4.23
N GLY A 96 -9.39 31.85 5.46
CA GLY A 96 -10.81 31.78 5.82
C GLY A 96 -11.61 30.88 4.88
N ASP A 97 -12.77 31.38 4.43
CA ASP A 97 -13.71 30.64 3.58
C ASP A 97 -13.20 30.37 2.14
N LYS A 98 -12.03 30.89 1.77
CA LYS A 98 -11.43 30.70 0.44
C LYS A 98 -10.63 29.40 0.34
N LEU A 99 -10.36 28.75 1.47
CA LEU A 99 -9.62 27.48 1.50
C LEU A 99 -10.58 26.30 1.45
N HIS A 100 -10.27 25.35 0.57
CA HIS A 100 -10.94 24.05 0.53
C HIS A 100 -9.90 22.94 0.45
N VAL A 101 -10.11 21.91 1.26
CA VAL A 101 -9.24 20.73 1.33
C VAL A 101 -10.02 19.53 0.81
N ILE A 102 -9.47 18.84 -0.19
CA ILE A 102 -10.08 17.66 -0.83
C ILE A 102 -9.02 16.57 -1.06
N GLY A 103 -9.47 15.35 -1.33
CA GLY A 103 -8.61 14.24 -1.72
C GLY A 103 -7.61 13.86 -0.63
N GLY A 104 -6.35 13.64 -1.04
CA GLY A 104 -5.30 13.12 -0.14
C GLY A 104 -4.85 14.09 0.92
N ALA A 105 -5.01 15.39 0.68
CA ALA A 105 -4.73 16.42 1.67
C ALA A 105 -5.79 16.42 2.80
N ASP A 106 -7.03 16.09 2.47
CA ASP A 106 -8.10 15.92 3.45
C ASP A 106 -7.85 14.64 4.26
N VAL A 107 -7.96 13.47 3.61
CA VAL A 107 -7.71 12.17 4.22
C VAL A 107 -6.98 11.26 3.22
N ALA A 108 -5.71 10.93 3.48
CA ALA A 108 -4.92 10.05 2.63
C ALA A 108 -5.32 8.56 2.71
N GLY A 109 -5.60 8.04 3.91
CA GLY A 109 -5.89 6.62 4.25
C GLY A 109 -6.28 5.66 3.11
N GLU A 110 -7.50 5.12 3.11
CA GLU A 110 -8.02 4.36 1.95
C GLU A 110 -8.57 5.34 0.89
N LEU A 111 -7.86 6.41 0.57
CA LEU A 111 -8.26 7.24 -0.55
C LEU A 111 -8.00 6.48 -1.85
N ASP A 112 -9.08 6.14 -2.55
CA ASP A 112 -8.98 5.85 -3.97
C ASP A 112 -9.19 7.12 -4.79
N ALA A 113 -8.76 7.08 -6.06
CA ALA A 113 -8.93 8.19 -6.98
C ALA A 113 -10.41 8.61 -7.12
N ALA A 114 -11.34 7.67 -6.95
CA ALA A 114 -12.77 7.95 -7.08
C ALA A 114 -13.27 8.92 -6.00
N ARG A 115 -12.86 8.74 -4.73
CA ARG A 115 -13.22 9.68 -3.66
C ARG A 115 -12.64 11.07 -3.91
N ALA A 116 -11.37 11.17 -4.32
CA ALA A 116 -10.74 12.47 -4.58
C ALA A 116 -11.45 13.24 -5.71
N ILE A 117 -11.76 12.55 -6.82
CA ILE A 117 -12.50 13.13 -7.95
C ILE A 117 -13.89 13.57 -7.49
N ARG A 118 -14.61 12.73 -6.74
CA ARG A 118 -15.94 13.06 -6.23
C ARG A 118 -15.93 14.31 -5.36
N GLN A 119 -15.00 14.41 -4.40
CA GLN A 119 -14.88 15.59 -3.53
C GLN A 119 -14.60 16.86 -4.34
N GLY A 120 -13.73 16.78 -5.36
CA GLY A 120 -13.46 17.91 -6.25
C GLY A 120 -14.69 18.37 -7.04
N VAL A 121 -15.45 17.42 -7.58
CA VAL A 121 -16.70 17.72 -8.31
C VAL A 121 -17.77 18.31 -7.38
N GLU A 122 -17.99 17.71 -6.22
CA GLU A 122 -18.97 18.21 -5.23
C GLU A 122 -18.61 19.63 -4.77
N LEU A 123 -17.31 19.89 -4.56
CA LEU A 123 -16.83 21.24 -4.21
C LEU A 123 -17.09 22.24 -5.34
N ALA A 124 -16.75 21.89 -6.59
CA ALA A 124 -16.91 22.78 -7.73
C ALA A 124 -18.37 23.15 -8.02
N VAL A 125 -19.33 22.27 -7.69
CA VAL A 125 -20.77 22.53 -7.83
C VAL A 125 -21.30 23.46 -6.72
N ARG A 126 -20.68 23.43 -5.54
CA ARG A 126 -21.11 24.22 -4.38
C ARG A 126 -20.63 25.67 -4.43
N LEU A 127 -19.46 25.91 -5.03
CA LEU A 127 -18.86 27.23 -5.21
C LEU A 127 -19.53 28.02 -6.34
#